data_AF-A0A445EN45-F1
#
_entry.id   AF-A0A445EN45-F1
#
_cell.length_a   1.000
_cell.length_b   1.000
_cell.length_c   1.000
_cell.angle_alpha   90.00
_cell.angle_beta   90.00
_cell.angle_gamma   90.00
#
_symmetry.space_group_name_H-M   'P 1'
#
loop_
_entity.id
_entity.type
_entity.pdbx_description
1 polymer ?
#
loop_
_entity_poly.entity_id
_entity_poly.type
_entity_poly.pdbx_seq_one_letter_code
_entity_poly.pdbx_strand_id
1 'polypeptide(L)'
;MVYDLFIPSGFKTTMRPPAPLYNPGGQFSGDQGITAWMNQVGVGAKKLAIGLPFYGYAWKLVNANNHGLFAAANGGGSTPSGDGTPLYSDIRSFIKNQGAKSVYNSTYVTNYCYSGTTWVGYDDTQSVFAKVNYAKGRGLLGYFAWQIGGDDSWTLSKADNLFGTVQLLMLGDLKDEGQGSVLRNLYTPYTKKKTMANSNTLSLSTFTIIVLVLQLNFFSSNAEAAGVKGGYWYYDSGLDASAIDSSYFTHLFCAFADLDSNTNKITLPSSTFSTFTQTVQKKNPAVKTLLSIGGGGGPTLASKFSTMAKQNSSRKTFIDSSIQVARANNFHGLDLDWEYPNSNTDKTNLGFLLNEWRAAIKQEARISGKTQLLLSGAVSGSNQISPLQYYPAQAITNNMDWINVMVYDLFIPDGYRNSTQPPAPLYNPTGIFSGSEGINVSWINQLKVPPNKLAIGLPFYGYAWTLVNANVHGLFAGANGAGSIPSGGSTPVYRDIRSFINNGAQTVYNSTYVTNYCYSGTTWVGYDDTQSVSSKVSYAKSIGLIGYFAWQVGGDDNNWTLSKTDDNFSLYLQLLVYGDLKNEGHGSSDQGTGPN
;
A
#
# COMPACT_ATOMS: atom_id res chain seq x y z
N MET A 1 4.71 -27.92 2.60
CA MET A 1 3.42 -27.99 1.88
C MET A 1 2.37 -27.43 2.83
N VAL A 2 1.70 -26.33 2.45
CA VAL A 2 0.70 -25.64 3.31
C VAL A 2 -0.72 -25.73 2.74
N TYR A 3 -0.97 -26.84 2.08
CA TYR A 3 -2.24 -27.30 1.55
C TYR A 3 -2.49 -28.70 2.11
N ASP A 4 -3.68 -29.26 1.89
CA ASP A 4 -4.17 -30.48 2.55
C ASP A 4 -4.27 -30.37 4.09
N LEU A 5 -4.30 -29.13 4.60
CA LEU A 5 -4.40 -28.87 6.04
C LEU A 5 -5.74 -29.36 6.61
N PHE A 6 -6.77 -29.30 5.77
CA PHE A 6 -8.10 -29.78 6.10
C PHE A 6 -8.69 -30.52 4.92
N ILE A 7 -8.85 -31.84 5.05
CA ILE A 7 -9.39 -32.71 4.00
C ILE A 7 -10.57 -33.55 4.54
N PRO A 8 -11.51 -33.99 3.69
CA PRO A 8 -12.74 -34.64 4.14
C PRO A 8 -12.50 -35.93 4.94
N SER A 9 -11.42 -36.66 4.67
CA SER A 9 -11.08 -37.89 5.40
C SER A 9 -10.76 -37.63 6.88
N GLY A 10 -10.15 -36.48 7.19
CA GLY A 10 -9.86 -36.03 8.56
C GLY A 10 -10.94 -35.14 9.19
N PHE A 11 -11.77 -34.49 8.37
CA PHE A 11 -12.79 -33.52 8.81
C PHE A 11 -14.16 -33.85 8.19
N LYS A 12 -14.75 -34.97 8.62
CA LYS A 12 -16.00 -35.49 8.04
C LYS A 12 -17.24 -34.67 8.36
N THR A 13 -17.29 -34.08 9.56
CA THR A 13 -18.49 -33.43 10.10
C THR A 13 -18.56 -31.93 9.84
N THR A 14 -17.48 -31.34 9.35
CA THR A 14 -17.34 -29.88 9.21
C THR A 14 -16.42 -29.58 8.04
N MET A 15 -16.95 -28.82 7.08
CA MET A 15 -16.14 -28.35 5.95
C MET A 15 -15.16 -27.26 6.41
N ARG A 16 -13.97 -27.29 5.82
CA ARG A 16 -12.87 -26.41 6.18
C ARG A 16 -12.08 -26.03 4.93
N PRO A 17 -11.44 -24.86 4.90
CA PRO A 17 -10.63 -24.48 3.75
C PRO A 17 -9.42 -25.43 3.67
N PRO A 18 -9.11 -26.06 2.52
CA PRO A 18 -8.01 -27.03 2.48
C PRO A 18 -6.61 -26.41 2.59
N ALA A 19 -6.46 -25.15 2.18
CA ALA A 19 -5.17 -24.47 2.15
C ALA A 19 -5.24 -23.00 2.61
N PRO A 20 -5.84 -22.67 3.77
CA PRO A 20 -5.98 -21.28 4.20
C PRO A 20 -4.61 -20.62 4.42
N LEU A 21 -4.45 -19.36 4.01
CA LEU A 21 -3.25 -18.60 4.39
C LEU A 21 -3.26 -18.26 5.88
N TYR A 22 -4.42 -17.85 6.40
CA TYR A 22 -4.61 -17.49 7.80
C TYR A 22 -5.71 -18.33 8.45
N ASN A 23 -5.59 -18.56 9.76
CA ASN A 23 -6.58 -19.30 10.54
C ASN A 23 -6.67 -18.69 11.95
N PRO A 24 -7.37 -17.55 12.12
CA PRO A 24 -7.35 -16.80 13.37
C PRO A 24 -7.92 -17.57 14.58
N GLY A 25 -8.66 -18.65 14.36
CA GLY A 25 -9.22 -19.52 15.41
C GLY A 25 -8.59 -20.91 15.49
N GLY A 26 -7.47 -21.17 14.80
CA GLY A 26 -6.92 -22.52 14.69
C GLY A 26 -5.39 -22.60 14.59
N GLN A 27 -4.88 -23.83 14.61
CA GLN A 27 -3.44 -24.13 14.67
C GLN A 27 -2.79 -24.44 13.32
N PHE A 28 -3.58 -24.55 12.24
CA PHE A 28 -3.08 -24.92 10.92
C PHE A 28 -3.45 -23.88 9.87
N SER A 29 -2.44 -23.23 9.29
CA SER A 29 -2.52 -22.28 8.18
C SER A 29 -1.18 -22.20 7.43
N GLY A 30 -1.19 -21.55 6.26
CA GLY A 30 0.01 -21.23 5.51
C GLY A 30 0.98 -20.33 6.27
N ASP A 31 0.47 -19.27 6.91
CA ASP A 31 1.28 -18.36 7.71
C ASP A 31 1.93 -19.07 8.91
N GLN A 32 1.16 -19.91 9.62
CA GLN A 32 1.67 -20.69 10.75
C GLN A 32 2.74 -21.69 10.30
N GLY A 33 2.52 -22.39 9.20
CA GLY A 33 3.49 -23.33 8.63
C GLY A 33 4.80 -22.64 8.25
N ILE A 34 4.74 -21.53 7.53
CA ILE A 34 5.92 -20.74 7.14
C ILE A 34 6.63 -20.19 8.38
N THR A 35 5.88 -19.63 9.33
CA THR A 35 6.42 -19.09 10.58
C THR A 35 7.09 -20.16 11.43
N ALA A 36 6.56 -21.38 11.48
CA ALA A 36 7.20 -22.50 12.18
C ALA A 36 8.55 -22.87 11.56
N TRP A 37 8.64 -22.95 10.23
CA TRP A 37 9.91 -23.21 9.54
C TRP A 37 10.96 -22.11 9.78
N MET A 38 10.52 -20.84 9.82
CA MET A 38 11.43 -19.73 10.06
C MET A 38 11.89 -19.67 11.52
N ASN A 39 10.95 -19.73 12.47
CA ASN A 39 11.22 -19.40 13.87
C ASN A 39 11.57 -20.62 14.73
N GLN A 40 10.99 -21.79 14.44
CA GLN A 40 11.23 -23.00 15.24
C GLN A 40 12.36 -23.84 14.64
N VAL A 41 12.45 -23.91 13.31
CA VAL A 41 13.47 -24.70 12.60
C VAL A 41 14.68 -23.83 12.20
N GLY A 42 14.52 -22.51 12.07
CA GLY A 42 15.62 -21.60 11.72
C GLY A 42 15.93 -21.53 10.22
N VAL A 43 14.99 -21.94 9.35
CA VAL A 43 15.19 -21.85 7.89
C VAL A 43 14.96 -20.41 7.42
N GLY A 44 16.00 -19.81 6.83
CA GLY A 44 15.91 -18.46 6.29
C GLY A 44 14.85 -18.36 5.18
N ALA A 45 14.10 -17.25 5.16
CA ALA A 45 12.99 -17.00 4.24
C ALA A 45 13.35 -17.28 2.76
N LYS A 46 14.56 -16.89 2.33
CA LYS A 46 15.08 -17.12 0.97
C LYS A 46 15.28 -18.59 0.57
N LYS A 47 14.99 -19.55 1.46
CA LYS A 47 15.00 -21.00 1.17
C LYS A 47 13.61 -21.63 1.25
N LEU A 48 12.58 -20.86 1.59
CA LEU A 48 11.21 -21.35 1.72
C LEU A 48 10.39 -20.91 0.51
N ALA A 49 9.64 -21.84 -0.08
CA ALA A 49 8.64 -21.53 -1.09
C ALA A 49 7.25 -21.95 -0.59
N ILE A 50 6.25 -21.09 -0.75
CA ILE A 50 4.87 -21.43 -0.37
C ILE A 50 4.23 -22.32 -1.43
N GLY A 51 3.53 -23.37 -1.00
CA GLY A 51 2.87 -24.30 -1.92
C GLY A 51 1.45 -23.87 -2.24
N LEU A 52 1.06 -23.91 -3.51
CA LEU A 52 -0.27 -23.53 -4.01
C LEU A 52 -0.97 -24.74 -4.65
N PRO A 53 -2.12 -25.19 -4.13
CA PRO A 53 -2.88 -26.29 -4.71
C PRO A 53 -3.72 -25.81 -5.91
N PHE A 54 -3.54 -26.42 -7.08
CA PHE A 54 -4.38 -26.21 -8.27
C PHE A 54 -5.51 -27.24 -8.34
N TYR A 55 -6.07 -27.53 -7.18
CA TYR A 55 -7.17 -28.46 -6.94
C TYR A 55 -7.87 -28.05 -5.64
N GLY A 56 -8.99 -28.69 -5.35
CA GLY A 56 -9.75 -28.48 -4.14
C GLY A 56 -10.19 -29.79 -3.50
N TYR A 57 -11.01 -29.68 -2.46
CA TYR A 57 -11.66 -30.82 -1.83
C TYR A 57 -13.16 -30.59 -1.71
N ALA A 58 -13.92 -31.63 -2.02
CA ALA A 58 -15.38 -31.60 -1.94
C ALA A 58 -15.90 -32.15 -0.60
N TRP A 59 -16.89 -31.47 -0.03
CA TRP A 59 -17.70 -31.93 1.09
C TRP A 59 -19.17 -32.01 0.69
N LYS A 60 -19.91 -32.87 1.40
CA LYS A 60 -21.37 -32.90 1.33
C LYS A 60 -21.95 -32.14 2.53
N LEU A 61 -22.61 -31.02 2.25
CA LEU A 61 -23.30 -30.22 3.26
C LEU A 61 -24.50 -31.00 3.83
N VAL A 62 -24.72 -30.87 5.14
CA VAL A 62 -25.95 -31.35 5.79
C VAL A 62 -27.16 -30.55 5.31
N ASN A 63 -26.98 -29.24 5.09
CA ASN A 63 -28.01 -28.32 4.66
C ASN A 63 -27.49 -27.43 3.53
N ALA A 64 -28.11 -27.48 2.35
CA ALA A 64 -27.74 -26.68 1.18
C ALA A 64 -27.80 -25.16 1.43
N ASN A 65 -28.63 -24.72 2.38
CA ASN A 65 -28.76 -23.31 2.75
C ASN A 65 -27.70 -22.85 3.77
N ASN A 66 -26.88 -23.75 4.30
CA ASN A 66 -25.77 -23.42 5.18
C ASN A 66 -24.44 -23.84 4.53
N HIS A 67 -23.80 -22.89 3.86
CA HIS A 67 -22.67 -23.11 2.96
C HIS A 67 -21.44 -22.25 3.31
N GLY A 68 -21.45 -21.55 4.43
CA GLY A 68 -20.31 -20.76 4.92
C GLY A 68 -19.22 -21.65 5.51
N LEU A 69 -17.97 -21.18 5.55
CA LEU A 69 -16.88 -21.93 6.18
C LEU A 69 -17.30 -22.48 7.54
N PHE A 70 -16.92 -23.73 7.83
CA PHE A 70 -17.30 -24.47 9.04
C PHE A 70 -18.77 -24.91 9.12
N ALA A 71 -19.53 -24.87 8.02
CA ALA A 71 -20.84 -25.49 7.99
C ALA A 71 -20.77 -27.01 8.23
N ALA A 72 -21.86 -27.56 8.77
CA ALA A 72 -21.98 -28.98 9.02
C ALA A 72 -21.94 -29.78 7.70
N ALA A 73 -21.09 -30.79 7.69
CA ALA A 73 -20.94 -31.74 6.59
C ALA A 73 -21.25 -33.16 7.08
N ASN A 74 -21.61 -34.07 6.18
CA ASN A 74 -21.82 -35.49 6.49
C ASN A 74 -20.89 -36.40 5.67
N GLY A 75 -19.69 -35.89 5.35
CA GLY A 75 -18.63 -36.62 4.66
C GLY A 75 -18.06 -35.89 3.44
N GLY A 76 -17.21 -36.61 2.71
CA GLY A 76 -16.71 -36.16 1.42
C GLY A 76 -17.84 -35.98 0.41
N GLY A 77 -17.73 -34.93 -0.39
CA GLY A 77 -18.61 -34.68 -1.52
C GLY A 77 -18.00 -35.20 -2.81
N SER A 78 -18.76 -35.08 -3.89
CA SER A 78 -18.29 -35.34 -5.25
C SER A 78 -18.63 -34.16 -6.14
N THR A 79 -17.67 -33.76 -6.96
CA THR A 79 -17.92 -32.95 -8.16
C THR A 79 -18.37 -33.86 -9.31
N PRO A 80 -18.86 -33.29 -10.42
CA PRO A 80 -19.18 -34.06 -11.62
C PRO A 80 -18.00 -34.85 -12.20
N SER A 81 -16.75 -34.49 -11.86
CA SER A 81 -15.52 -35.23 -12.21
C SER A 81 -15.25 -36.47 -11.34
N GLY A 82 -15.98 -36.65 -10.23
CA GLY A 82 -16.15 -37.95 -9.56
C GLY A 82 -15.20 -38.32 -8.41
N ASP A 83 -14.12 -37.58 -8.14
CA ASP A 83 -13.06 -38.03 -7.22
C ASP A 83 -13.00 -37.33 -5.85
N GLY A 84 -13.80 -36.28 -5.62
CA GLY A 84 -13.80 -35.51 -4.37
C GLY A 84 -12.56 -34.64 -4.16
N THR A 85 -11.62 -34.66 -5.11
CA THR A 85 -10.39 -33.86 -5.19
C THR A 85 -10.29 -33.13 -6.53
N PRO A 86 -11.32 -32.33 -6.89
CA PRO A 86 -11.41 -31.78 -8.23
C PRO A 86 -10.22 -30.88 -8.55
N LEU A 87 -9.68 -31.03 -9.77
CA LEU A 87 -8.71 -30.08 -10.30
C LEU A 87 -9.36 -28.70 -10.46
N TYR A 88 -8.55 -27.64 -10.52
CA TYR A 88 -9.09 -26.29 -10.70
C TYR A 88 -9.93 -26.17 -11.99
N SER A 89 -9.54 -26.84 -13.07
CA SER A 89 -10.35 -26.95 -14.30
C SER A 89 -11.74 -27.58 -14.09
N ASP A 90 -11.85 -28.60 -13.24
CA ASP A 90 -13.14 -29.21 -12.86
C ASP A 90 -13.97 -28.27 -11.99
N ILE A 91 -13.32 -27.56 -11.06
CA ILE A 91 -13.98 -26.56 -10.21
C ILE A 91 -14.57 -25.44 -11.07
N ARG A 92 -13.82 -24.95 -12.06
CA ARG A 92 -14.29 -23.94 -13.02
C ARG A 92 -15.45 -24.46 -13.85
N SER A 93 -15.41 -25.72 -14.27
CA SER A 93 -16.52 -26.38 -14.95
C SER A 93 -17.76 -26.51 -14.07
N PHE A 94 -17.60 -26.83 -12.78
CA PHE A 94 -18.69 -26.89 -11.81
C PHE A 94 -19.35 -25.52 -11.59
N ILE A 95 -18.55 -24.45 -11.48
CA ILE A 95 -19.03 -23.06 -11.38
C ILE A 95 -19.79 -22.66 -12.64
N LYS A 96 -19.20 -22.87 -13.82
CA LYS A 96 -19.76 -22.38 -15.10
C LYS A 96 -20.97 -23.20 -15.55
N ASN A 97 -20.86 -24.52 -15.53
CA ASN A 97 -21.84 -25.42 -16.17
C ASN A 97 -22.95 -25.84 -15.21
N GLN A 98 -22.72 -25.82 -13.89
CA GLN A 98 -23.72 -26.20 -12.89
C GLN A 98 -24.19 -25.03 -12.01
N GLY A 99 -23.82 -23.80 -12.37
CA GLY A 99 -24.25 -22.58 -11.68
C GLY A 99 -23.81 -22.52 -10.21
N ALA A 100 -22.72 -23.20 -9.85
CA ALA A 100 -22.22 -23.16 -8.49
C ALA A 100 -21.77 -21.73 -8.11
N LYS A 101 -22.17 -21.27 -6.93
CA LYS A 101 -21.79 -19.94 -6.42
C LYS A 101 -20.40 -19.99 -5.84
N SER A 102 -19.50 -19.12 -6.31
CA SER A 102 -18.14 -18.97 -5.78
C SER A 102 -18.08 -17.85 -4.73
N VAL A 103 -17.28 -18.06 -3.69
CA VAL A 103 -17.07 -17.12 -2.59
C VAL A 103 -15.58 -17.06 -2.26
N TYR A 104 -15.04 -15.85 -2.20
CA TYR A 104 -13.73 -15.58 -1.61
C TYR A 104 -13.89 -15.24 -0.13
N ASN A 105 -13.09 -15.86 0.74
CA ASN A 105 -13.05 -15.52 2.15
C ASN A 105 -11.73 -14.81 2.46
N SER A 106 -11.80 -13.50 2.76
CA SER A 106 -10.62 -12.68 3.06
C SER A 106 -10.01 -12.95 4.45
N THR A 107 -10.78 -13.49 5.40
CA THR A 107 -10.27 -13.85 6.73
C THR A 107 -9.30 -15.02 6.67
N TYR A 108 -9.61 -16.03 5.84
CA TYR A 108 -8.78 -17.23 5.68
C TYR A 108 -7.90 -17.18 4.42
N VAL A 109 -8.17 -16.24 3.51
CA VAL A 109 -7.53 -16.09 2.18
C VAL A 109 -7.59 -17.40 1.41
N THR A 110 -8.82 -17.76 1.02
CA THR A 110 -9.15 -19.01 0.33
C THR A 110 -10.49 -18.83 -0.37
N ASN A 111 -10.80 -19.73 -1.31
CA ASN A 111 -12.05 -19.74 -2.03
C ASN A 111 -12.87 -20.99 -1.70
N TYR A 112 -14.17 -20.89 -1.91
CA TYR A 112 -15.02 -22.05 -2.00
C TYR A 112 -16.16 -21.83 -2.98
N CYS A 113 -16.71 -22.92 -3.51
CA CYS A 113 -17.92 -22.86 -4.32
C CYS A 113 -18.93 -23.92 -3.89
N TYR A 114 -20.21 -23.70 -4.19
CA TYR A 114 -21.26 -24.64 -3.80
C TYR A 114 -22.44 -24.63 -4.78
N SER A 115 -23.06 -25.81 -4.94
CA SER A 115 -24.34 -26.00 -5.62
C SER A 115 -25.10 -27.13 -4.93
N GLY A 116 -26.32 -26.85 -4.48
CA GLY A 116 -27.08 -27.77 -3.64
C GLY A 116 -26.29 -28.15 -2.38
N THR A 117 -26.08 -29.45 -2.17
CA THR A 117 -25.30 -29.96 -1.02
C THR A 117 -23.81 -30.17 -1.34
N THR A 118 -23.38 -29.97 -2.59
CA THR A 118 -21.96 -30.08 -2.95
C THR A 118 -21.26 -28.77 -2.63
N TRP A 119 -20.20 -28.84 -1.83
CA TRP A 119 -19.33 -27.72 -1.48
C TRP A 119 -17.89 -28.07 -1.79
N VAL A 120 -17.12 -27.16 -2.40
CA VAL A 120 -15.72 -27.38 -2.74
C VAL A 120 -14.88 -26.23 -2.22
N GLY A 121 -13.90 -26.52 -1.37
CA GLY A 121 -12.89 -25.56 -0.93
C GLY A 121 -11.65 -25.63 -1.83
N TYR A 122 -11.15 -24.50 -2.26
CA TYR A 122 -10.05 -24.41 -3.25
C TYR A 122 -9.35 -23.05 -3.21
N ASP A 123 -8.37 -22.84 -4.09
CA ASP A 123 -7.79 -21.52 -4.36
C ASP A 123 -8.17 -21.01 -5.75
N ASP A 124 -8.70 -19.79 -5.82
CA ASP A 124 -8.88 -19.04 -7.07
C ASP A 124 -7.80 -17.95 -7.18
N THR A 125 -7.71 -17.31 -8.34
CA THR A 125 -6.88 -16.15 -8.69
C THR A 125 -6.68 -15.15 -7.55
N GLN A 126 -7.74 -14.75 -6.84
CA GLN A 126 -7.65 -13.80 -5.73
C GLN A 126 -6.85 -14.35 -4.53
N SER A 127 -7.11 -15.60 -4.13
CA SER A 127 -6.37 -16.25 -3.03
C SER A 127 -4.93 -16.59 -3.43
N VAL A 128 -4.71 -17.04 -4.67
CA VAL A 128 -3.39 -17.29 -5.24
C VAL A 128 -2.57 -16.01 -5.24
N PHE A 129 -3.12 -14.91 -5.76
CA PHE A 129 -2.47 -13.60 -5.78
C PHE A 129 -2.11 -13.13 -4.36
N ALA A 130 -3.04 -13.24 -3.41
CA ALA A 130 -2.78 -12.87 -2.02
C ALA A 130 -1.66 -13.72 -1.38
N LYS A 131 -1.59 -15.01 -1.68
CA LYS A 131 -0.52 -15.91 -1.18
C LYS A 131 0.83 -15.66 -1.84
N VAL A 132 0.85 -15.35 -3.13
CA VAL A 132 2.06 -14.93 -3.84
C VAL A 132 2.58 -13.62 -3.23
N ASN A 133 1.71 -12.64 -2.98
CA ASN A 133 2.09 -11.40 -2.31
C ASN A 133 2.51 -11.58 -0.86
N TYR A 134 1.91 -12.53 -0.14
CA TYR A 134 2.40 -12.94 1.17
C TYR A 134 3.84 -13.47 1.07
N ALA A 135 4.13 -14.35 0.10
CA ALA A 135 5.49 -14.86 -0.10
C ALA A 135 6.49 -13.75 -0.43
N LYS A 136 6.11 -12.80 -1.31
CA LYS A 136 6.90 -11.60 -1.63
C LYS A 136 7.14 -10.75 -0.38
N GLY A 137 6.07 -10.39 0.34
CA GLY A 137 6.14 -9.56 1.54
C GLY A 137 6.91 -10.18 2.71
N ARG A 138 7.01 -11.51 2.77
CA ARG A 138 7.79 -12.26 3.77
C ARG A 138 9.22 -12.57 3.31
N GLY A 139 9.62 -12.13 2.12
CA GLY A 139 10.95 -12.38 1.55
C GLY A 139 11.25 -13.86 1.31
N LEU A 140 10.21 -14.64 1.03
CA LEU A 140 10.34 -16.06 0.72
C LEU A 140 11.09 -16.25 -0.62
N LEU A 141 11.63 -17.45 -0.87
CA LEU A 141 12.22 -17.81 -2.16
C LEU A 141 11.21 -17.67 -3.31
N GLY A 142 9.93 -17.92 -3.03
CA GLY A 142 8.85 -17.81 -4.00
C GLY A 142 7.68 -18.71 -3.64
N TYR A 143 7.08 -19.30 -4.67
CA TYR A 143 6.00 -20.28 -4.53
C TYR A 143 6.22 -21.45 -5.50
N PHE A 144 5.53 -22.56 -5.25
CA PHE A 144 5.44 -23.68 -6.18
C PHE A 144 3.98 -24.16 -6.27
N ALA A 145 3.57 -24.75 -7.39
CA ALA A 145 2.20 -25.20 -7.60
C ALA A 145 2.11 -26.73 -7.64
N TRP A 146 1.09 -27.29 -6.99
CA TRP A 146 0.72 -28.71 -7.09
C TRP A 146 -0.72 -28.84 -7.62
N GLN A 147 -0.95 -29.30 -8.83
CA GLN A 147 0.02 -29.45 -9.90
C GLN A 147 -0.46 -28.73 -11.15
N ILE A 148 0.47 -28.33 -12.01
CA ILE A 148 0.23 -27.39 -13.12
C ILE A 148 -0.87 -27.86 -14.09
N GLY A 149 -0.96 -29.16 -14.35
CA GLY A 149 -2.01 -29.76 -15.17
C GLY A 149 -3.42 -29.69 -14.56
N GLY A 150 -3.55 -29.25 -13.30
CA GLY A 150 -4.83 -28.94 -12.68
C GLY A 150 -5.38 -27.55 -13.03
N ASP A 151 -4.54 -26.66 -13.56
CA ASP A 151 -4.93 -25.29 -13.91
C ASP A 151 -5.95 -25.27 -15.08
N ASP A 152 -6.74 -24.21 -15.16
CA ASP A 152 -7.67 -23.94 -16.25
C ASP A 152 -7.05 -22.88 -17.15
N SER A 153 -6.49 -23.29 -18.28
CA SER A 153 -5.95 -22.37 -19.29
C SER A 153 -4.88 -21.39 -18.73
N TRP A 154 -4.06 -21.87 -17.78
CA TRP A 154 -3.03 -21.09 -17.07
C TRP A 154 -3.57 -19.98 -16.17
N THR A 155 -4.84 -20.02 -15.78
CA THR A 155 -5.51 -18.97 -15.01
C THR A 155 -4.81 -18.74 -13.67
N LEU A 156 -4.56 -19.79 -12.89
CA LEU A 156 -3.88 -19.66 -11.60
C LEU A 156 -2.39 -19.35 -11.79
N SER A 157 -1.75 -19.97 -12.79
CA SER A 157 -0.35 -19.72 -13.14
C SER A 157 -0.07 -18.28 -13.55
N LYS A 158 -1.08 -17.60 -14.13
CA LYS A 158 -1.02 -16.19 -14.53
C LYS A 158 -1.60 -15.23 -13.49
N ALA A 159 -2.06 -15.72 -12.35
CA ALA A 159 -2.66 -14.88 -11.31
C ALA A 159 -1.68 -13.79 -10.81
N ASP A 160 -0.37 -14.03 -10.85
CA ASP A 160 0.66 -13.01 -10.57
C ASP A 160 0.81 -12.01 -11.74
N ASN A 161 0.76 -12.50 -12.99
CA ASN A 161 0.88 -11.67 -14.20
C ASN A 161 -0.37 -10.83 -14.52
N LEU A 162 -1.50 -11.11 -13.89
CA LEU A 162 -2.69 -10.26 -13.97
C LEU A 162 -2.49 -8.90 -13.27
N PHE A 163 -1.42 -8.73 -12.46
CA PHE A 163 -1.11 -7.48 -11.76
C PHE A 163 0.40 -7.13 -11.64
N GLY A 164 1.32 -7.80 -12.36
CA GLY A 164 2.73 -7.38 -12.48
C GLY A 164 3.76 -8.46 -12.14
N THR A 165 4.73 -8.65 -13.03
CA THR A 165 5.64 -9.79 -13.21
C THR A 165 6.55 -10.15 -12.02
N VAL A 166 6.63 -11.44 -11.62
CA VAL A 166 7.87 -12.15 -11.21
C VAL A 166 7.80 -13.66 -11.59
N GLN A 167 9.00 -14.19 -11.85
CA GLN A 167 9.44 -15.49 -12.35
C GLN A 167 8.89 -16.75 -11.65
N LEU A 168 8.36 -17.67 -12.46
CA LEU A 168 7.91 -19.02 -12.07
C LEU A 168 9.13 -19.97 -11.93
N LEU A 169 9.34 -20.56 -10.76
CA LEU A 169 10.25 -21.70 -10.58
C LEU A 169 9.50 -22.99 -10.93
N MET A 170 9.66 -23.45 -12.17
CA MET A 170 9.11 -24.72 -12.64
C MET A 170 9.99 -25.89 -12.15
N LEU A 171 9.44 -26.76 -11.31
CA LEU A 171 9.98 -28.09 -11.04
C LEU A 171 8.90 -29.11 -11.40
N GLY A 172 9.09 -29.83 -12.50
CA GLY A 172 8.20 -30.90 -12.94
C GLY A 172 8.79 -31.65 -14.13
N ASP A 173 9.02 -32.95 -13.95
CA ASP A 173 9.52 -33.88 -14.96
C ASP A 173 8.57 -33.97 -16.15
N LEU A 174 9.05 -33.59 -17.33
CA LEU A 174 8.36 -33.81 -18.61
C LEU A 174 8.62 -35.25 -19.06
N LYS A 175 7.60 -36.10 -18.99
CA LYS A 175 7.48 -37.26 -19.89
C LYS A 175 6.85 -36.76 -21.19
N ASP A 176 7.65 -36.83 -22.23
CA ASP A 176 7.40 -36.36 -23.58
C ASP A 176 6.54 -37.39 -24.33
N GLU A 177 5.33 -37.03 -24.77
CA GLU A 177 4.66 -37.65 -25.91
C GLU A 177 3.89 -36.59 -26.71
N GLY A 178 4.50 -36.13 -27.81
CA GLY A 178 3.82 -36.08 -29.10
C GLY A 178 3.00 -34.83 -29.46
N GLN A 179 3.67 -33.94 -30.21
CA GLN A 179 3.18 -33.13 -31.34
C GLN A 179 2.78 -31.66 -31.11
N GLY A 180 3.56 -30.77 -31.74
CA GLY A 180 3.07 -29.49 -32.29
C GLY A 180 3.83 -28.22 -31.85
N SER A 181 4.95 -27.94 -32.52
CA SER A 181 5.74 -26.68 -32.52
C SER A 181 4.92 -25.39 -32.32
N VAL A 182 5.35 -24.42 -31.50
CA VAL A 182 6.26 -23.31 -31.88
C VAL A 182 7.00 -22.76 -30.63
N LEU A 183 8.26 -22.34 -30.84
CA LEU A 183 9.22 -21.64 -29.95
C LEU A 183 10.47 -22.46 -29.59
N ARG A 184 11.29 -22.74 -30.62
CA ARG A 184 12.73 -22.92 -30.43
C ARG A 184 13.41 -21.55 -30.55
N ASN A 185 14.02 -21.10 -29.46
CA ASN A 185 15.37 -20.55 -29.42
C ASN A 185 15.62 -19.94 -28.04
N LEU A 186 16.42 -20.65 -27.23
CA LEU A 186 17.46 -20.15 -26.32
C LEU A 186 17.82 -21.26 -25.33
N TYR A 187 18.61 -22.23 -25.78
CA TYR A 187 19.43 -23.07 -24.90
C TYR A 187 20.61 -23.63 -25.71
N THR A 188 21.80 -23.11 -25.48
CA THR A 188 23.07 -23.80 -25.77
C THR A 188 23.61 -24.37 -24.45
N PRO A 189 23.95 -25.66 -24.37
CA PRO A 189 24.43 -26.26 -23.13
C PRO A 189 25.90 -25.93 -22.88
N TYR A 190 26.19 -25.58 -21.62
CA TYR A 190 27.51 -25.37 -21.06
C TYR A 190 28.36 -26.65 -21.15
N THR A 191 29.46 -26.62 -21.89
CA THR A 191 30.48 -27.70 -21.90
C THR A 191 31.75 -27.26 -21.18
N LYS A 192 32.22 -28.18 -20.33
CA LYS A 192 33.49 -28.34 -19.63
C LYS A 192 34.58 -27.26 -19.76
N LYS A 193 35.05 -26.84 -18.57
CA LYS A 193 36.34 -26.24 -18.21
C LYS A 193 37.50 -26.58 -19.15
N LYS A 194 38.23 -25.52 -19.57
CA LYS A 194 39.67 -25.60 -19.85
C LYS A 194 40.37 -24.38 -19.25
N THR A 195 41.37 -24.66 -18.43
CA THR A 195 42.25 -23.74 -17.72
C THR A 195 43.10 -22.93 -18.69
N MET A 196 43.31 -21.63 -18.43
CA MET A 196 44.56 -20.94 -18.75
C MET A 196 44.77 -19.76 -17.80
N ALA A 197 45.97 -19.71 -17.23
CA ALA A 197 46.47 -18.63 -16.40
C ALA A 197 47.02 -17.50 -17.28
N ASN A 198 46.89 -16.24 -16.86
CA ASN A 198 48.01 -15.31 -16.83
C ASN A 198 47.73 -14.07 -15.98
N SER A 199 48.83 -13.64 -15.37
CA SER A 199 49.03 -12.70 -14.27
C SER A 199 48.99 -11.23 -14.69
N ASN A 200 48.48 -10.37 -13.80
CA ASN A 200 49.06 -9.07 -13.46
C ASN A 200 48.49 -8.61 -12.11
N THR A 201 49.27 -8.76 -11.04
CA THR A 201 48.89 -8.38 -9.67
C THR A 201 49.24 -6.92 -9.41
N LEU A 202 48.23 -6.05 -9.30
CA LEU A 202 48.39 -4.78 -8.57
C LEU A 202 48.60 -5.08 -7.09
N SER A 203 49.50 -4.33 -6.43
CA SER A 203 49.78 -4.51 -5.01
C SER A 203 48.56 -4.18 -4.14
N LEU A 204 48.40 -4.96 -3.06
CA LEU A 204 47.25 -4.94 -2.16
C LEU A 204 47.01 -3.55 -1.52
N SER A 205 48.06 -2.74 -1.38
CA SER A 205 47.99 -1.39 -0.80
C SER A 205 47.32 -0.37 -1.72
N THR A 206 47.57 -0.43 -3.04
CA THR A 206 46.97 0.50 -4.02
C THR A 206 45.49 0.17 -4.26
N PHE A 207 45.13 -1.12 -4.19
CA PHE A 207 43.74 -1.56 -4.29
C PHE A 207 42.92 -1.13 -3.05
N THR A 208 43.51 -1.14 -1.85
CA THR A 208 42.81 -0.74 -0.64
C THR A 208 42.53 0.77 -0.60
N ILE A 209 43.45 1.61 -1.08
CA ILE A 209 43.25 3.07 -1.14
C ILE A 209 42.23 3.45 -2.22
N ILE A 210 42.26 2.81 -3.39
CA ILE A 210 41.26 3.03 -4.46
C ILE A 210 39.88 2.56 -4.00
N VAL A 211 39.77 1.44 -3.28
CA VAL A 211 38.50 0.98 -2.69
C VAL A 211 38.02 1.92 -1.59
N LEU A 212 38.90 2.48 -0.75
CA LEU A 212 38.51 3.44 0.29
C LEU A 212 38.06 4.78 -0.30
N VAL A 213 38.74 5.28 -1.34
CA VAL A 213 38.40 6.53 -2.03
C VAL A 213 37.16 6.37 -2.92
N LEU A 214 36.95 5.19 -3.51
CA LEU A 214 35.68 4.85 -4.16
C LEU A 214 34.57 4.72 -3.11
N GLN A 215 34.78 4.07 -1.97
CA GLN A 215 33.76 4.00 -0.91
C GLN A 215 33.41 5.40 -0.38
N LEU A 216 34.38 6.28 -0.11
CA LEU A 216 34.14 7.64 0.37
C LEU A 216 33.42 8.54 -0.66
N ASN A 217 33.69 8.37 -1.96
CA ASN A 217 32.97 9.07 -3.02
C ASN A 217 31.59 8.44 -3.31
N PHE A 218 31.42 7.12 -3.16
CA PHE A 218 30.12 6.44 -3.30
C PHE A 218 29.17 6.67 -2.11
N PHE A 219 29.70 6.95 -0.91
CA PHE A 219 28.88 7.38 0.23
C PHE A 219 28.40 8.83 0.12
N SER A 220 28.98 9.64 -0.78
CA SER A 220 28.62 11.05 -0.94
C SER A 220 27.73 11.32 -2.17
N SER A 221 27.44 10.32 -3.01
CA SER A 221 26.62 10.52 -4.23
C SER A 221 25.36 9.64 -4.34
N ASN A 222 25.12 8.67 -3.44
CA ASN A 222 23.93 7.81 -3.47
C ASN A 222 23.04 7.97 -2.21
N ALA A 223 22.61 9.19 -1.92
CA ALA A 223 21.54 9.47 -0.95
C ALA A 223 20.14 9.32 -1.60
N GLU A 224 19.93 8.25 -2.37
CA GLU A 224 18.77 8.00 -3.24
C GLU A 224 18.26 6.56 -2.95
N ALA A 225 17.11 6.29 -2.35
CA ALA A 225 16.12 7.08 -1.64
C ALA A 225 15.60 6.22 -0.47
N ALA A 226 15.74 6.68 0.77
CA ALA A 226 14.94 6.12 1.86
C ALA A 226 13.47 6.53 1.59
N GLY A 227 12.53 5.57 1.63
CA GLY A 227 11.12 5.84 1.33
C GLY A 227 10.51 6.96 2.16
N VAL A 228 9.38 7.50 1.70
CA VAL A 228 8.66 8.57 2.38
C VAL A 228 7.98 8.03 3.63
N LYS A 229 8.47 8.44 4.80
CA LYS A 229 7.77 8.37 6.09
C LYS A 229 7.32 9.80 6.40
N GLY A 230 6.14 10.15 5.90
CA GLY A 230 5.57 11.49 5.94
C GLY A 230 4.78 11.76 7.22
N GLY A 231 4.81 12.99 7.71
CA GLY A 231 3.91 13.45 8.77
C GLY A 231 3.47 14.88 8.54
N TYR A 232 2.16 15.13 8.48
CA TYR A 232 1.62 16.49 8.47
C TYR A 232 1.59 17.04 9.89
N TRP A 233 2.10 18.26 10.07
CA TRP A 233 1.94 19.05 11.27
C TRP A 233 1.12 20.29 10.94
N TYR A 234 -0.04 20.42 11.58
CA TYR A 234 -0.88 21.60 11.49
C TYR A 234 -0.54 22.56 12.64
N TYR A 235 -0.30 23.83 12.33
CA TYR A 235 0.23 24.78 13.32
C TYR A 235 -0.70 25.03 14.51
N ASP A 236 -2.01 24.78 14.34
CA ASP A 236 -3.03 24.91 15.38
C ASP A 236 -3.53 23.54 15.87
N SER A 237 -2.73 22.48 15.69
CA SER A 237 -3.04 21.12 16.17
C SER A 237 -2.96 20.95 17.70
N GLY A 238 -2.50 21.98 18.42
CA GLY A 238 -2.17 21.90 19.85
C GLY A 238 -0.84 21.20 20.17
N LEU A 239 -0.09 20.75 19.15
CA LEU A 239 1.28 20.24 19.31
C LEU A 239 2.30 21.31 18.89
N ASP A 240 3.16 21.75 19.82
CA ASP A 240 4.26 22.65 19.49
C ASP A 240 5.27 21.98 18.54
N ALA A 241 5.78 22.74 17.56
CA ALA A 241 6.75 22.22 16.58
C ALA A 241 8.03 21.65 17.24
N SER A 242 8.45 22.20 18.38
CA SER A 242 9.60 21.71 19.16
C SER A 242 9.33 20.38 19.86
N ALA A 243 8.07 20.05 20.11
CA ALA A 243 7.67 18.80 20.74
C ALA A 243 7.68 17.62 19.74
N ILE A 244 7.59 17.88 18.43
CA ILE A 244 7.64 16.85 17.38
C ILE A 244 8.91 16.00 17.53
N ASP A 245 8.76 14.68 17.64
CA ASP A 245 9.89 13.74 17.54
C ASP A 245 10.13 13.41 16.06
N SER A 246 10.97 14.21 15.42
CA SER A 246 11.24 14.10 13.99
C SER A 246 12.07 12.86 13.62
N SER A 247 12.53 12.07 14.58
CA SER A 247 13.29 10.83 14.32
C SER A 247 12.45 9.74 13.64
N TYR A 248 11.12 9.78 13.79
CA TYR A 248 10.21 8.82 13.14
C TYR A 248 9.87 9.15 11.68
N PHE A 249 10.28 10.33 11.19
CA PHE A 249 9.88 10.85 9.89
C PHE A 249 11.08 11.11 8.99
N THR A 250 10.92 10.85 7.70
CA THR A 250 11.87 11.31 6.67
C THR A 250 11.42 12.65 6.09
N HIS A 251 10.11 12.90 6.06
CA HIS A 251 9.52 14.11 5.53
C HIS A 251 8.44 14.65 6.48
N LEU A 252 8.48 15.95 6.79
CA LEU A 252 7.44 16.65 7.55
C LEU A 252 6.80 17.74 6.70
N PHE A 253 5.47 17.82 6.74
CA PHE A 253 4.68 18.78 5.98
C PHE A 253 4.14 19.86 6.95
N CYS A 254 4.54 21.10 6.76
CA CYS A 254 4.13 22.23 7.59
C CYS A 254 2.86 22.84 7.00
N ALA A 255 1.72 22.56 7.64
CA ALA A 255 0.38 22.88 7.15
C ALA A 255 -0.25 24.07 7.92
N PHE A 256 -0.88 25.06 7.28
CA PHE A 256 -0.85 25.37 5.85
C PHE A 256 -0.44 26.84 5.62
N ALA A 257 0.24 27.10 4.51
CA ALA A 257 0.26 28.43 3.92
C ALA A 257 -1.05 28.68 3.16
N ASP A 258 -1.51 29.92 3.20
CA ASP A 258 -2.76 30.36 2.58
C ASP A 258 -2.53 30.93 1.18
N LEU A 259 -3.59 30.94 0.36
CA LEU A 259 -3.63 31.65 -0.91
C LEU A 259 -4.42 32.96 -0.75
N ASP A 260 -3.75 34.10 -0.92
CA ASP A 260 -4.41 35.40 -1.02
C ASP A 260 -5.03 35.55 -2.42
N SER A 261 -6.37 35.61 -2.47
CA SER A 261 -7.14 35.68 -3.71
C SER A 261 -7.00 37.01 -4.45
N ASN A 262 -6.58 38.09 -3.77
CA ASN A 262 -6.41 39.40 -4.41
C ASN A 262 -5.07 39.48 -5.16
N THR A 263 -4.04 38.89 -4.57
CA THR A 263 -2.67 38.99 -5.10
C THR A 263 -2.22 37.73 -5.82
N ASN A 264 -2.92 36.60 -5.65
CA ASN A 264 -2.49 35.25 -6.05
C ASN A 264 -1.14 34.84 -5.45
N LYS A 265 -0.75 35.40 -4.31
CA LYS A 265 0.48 35.04 -3.59
C LYS A 265 0.16 34.14 -2.41
N ILE A 266 1.13 33.33 -2.00
CA ILE A 266 1.00 32.59 -0.74
C ILE A 266 1.35 33.47 0.46
N THR A 267 0.63 33.27 1.57
CA THR A 267 0.87 33.92 2.86
C THR A 267 1.04 32.90 3.97
N LEU A 268 1.78 33.25 5.02
CA LEU A 268 1.97 32.38 6.18
C LEU A 268 1.05 32.86 7.31
N PRO A 269 0.24 31.98 7.93
CA PRO A 269 -0.70 32.40 8.98
C PRO A 269 -0.01 32.62 10.33
N SER A 270 1.21 32.12 10.51
CA SER A 270 1.93 32.18 11.78
C SER A 270 3.45 32.31 11.57
N SER A 271 4.12 33.00 12.50
CA SER A 271 5.58 33.13 12.52
C SER A 271 6.30 31.80 12.77
N THR A 272 5.63 30.79 13.34
CA THR A 272 6.20 29.46 13.61
C THR A 272 6.72 28.79 12.32
N PHE A 273 6.11 29.08 11.16
CA PHE A 273 6.55 28.56 9.87
C PHE A 273 8.00 28.96 9.53
N SER A 274 8.45 30.13 9.98
CA SER A 274 9.80 30.63 9.71
C SER A 274 10.91 29.87 10.43
N THR A 275 10.58 29.22 11.55
CA THR A 275 11.53 28.47 12.39
C THR A 275 11.26 26.97 12.38
N PHE A 276 10.19 26.50 11.71
CA PHE A 276 9.76 25.10 11.71
C PHE A 276 10.90 24.16 11.31
N THR A 277 11.53 24.39 10.16
CA THR A 277 12.59 23.51 9.65
C THR A 277 13.74 23.36 10.63
N GLN A 278 14.27 24.48 11.12
CA GLN A 278 15.39 24.48 12.06
C GLN A 278 14.99 23.82 13.39
N THR A 279 13.73 23.98 13.81
CA THR A 279 13.21 23.41 15.04
C THR A 279 13.16 21.88 14.98
N VAL A 280 12.56 21.32 13.93
CA VAL A 280 12.44 19.85 13.80
C VAL A 280 13.77 19.19 13.47
N GLN A 281 14.69 19.89 12.80
CA GLN A 281 16.03 19.38 12.53
C GLN A 281 16.93 19.25 13.76
N LYS A 282 16.57 19.86 14.90
CA LYS A 282 17.30 19.65 16.17
C LYS A 282 17.28 18.19 16.63
N LYS A 283 16.19 17.46 16.37
CA LYS A 283 16.06 16.03 16.73
C LYS A 283 16.40 15.08 15.58
N ASN A 284 16.20 15.51 14.34
CA ASN A 284 16.58 14.75 13.14
C ASN A 284 17.17 15.68 12.08
N PRO A 285 18.50 15.86 12.03
CA PRO A 285 19.14 16.75 11.05
C PRO A 285 18.90 16.36 9.58
N ALA A 286 18.51 15.11 9.31
CA ALA A 286 18.25 14.60 7.96
C ALA A 286 16.79 14.77 7.50
N VAL A 287 15.87 15.18 8.39
CA VAL A 287 14.46 15.35 8.02
C VAL A 287 14.31 16.45 6.98
N LYS A 288 13.56 16.17 5.91
CA LYS A 288 13.17 17.15 4.90
C LYS A 288 11.82 17.75 5.25
N THR A 289 11.67 19.04 5.05
CA THR A 289 10.46 19.79 5.41
C THR A 289 9.84 20.41 4.16
N LEU A 290 8.54 20.21 3.98
CA LEU A 290 7.78 20.78 2.87
C LEU A 290 6.77 21.79 3.40
N LEU A 291 6.59 22.90 2.69
CA LEU A 291 5.54 23.87 2.96
C LEU A 291 4.26 23.42 2.25
N SER A 292 3.24 23.03 3.01
CA SER A 292 1.94 22.67 2.45
C SER A 292 1.08 23.91 2.25
N ILE A 293 0.45 24.02 1.08
CA ILE A 293 -0.33 25.19 0.66
C ILE A 293 -1.76 24.75 0.35
N GLY A 294 -2.75 25.33 1.04
CA GLY A 294 -4.17 24.99 0.86
C GLY A 294 -4.77 24.25 2.06
N GLY A 295 -5.27 23.04 1.83
CA GLY A 295 -5.92 22.17 2.81
C GLY A 295 -7.46 22.17 2.75
N GLY A 296 -8.07 21.47 3.70
CA GLY A 296 -9.53 21.33 3.85
C GLY A 296 -10.23 22.64 4.23
N GLY A 297 -10.63 23.44 3.23
CA GLY A 297 -11.38 24.69 3.40
C GLY A 297 -12.73 24.73 2.65
N GLY A 298 -13.19 23.57 2.17
CA GLY A 298 -14.43 23.40 1.43
C GLY A 298 -14.46 24.12 0.06
N PRO A 299 -15.64 24.20 -0.57
CA PRO A 299 -15.79 24.74 -1.93
C PRO A 299 -15.28 26.16 -2.12
N THR A 300 -15.33 26.99 -1.06
CA THR A 300 -14.84 28.38 -1.10
C THR A 300 -13.33 28.43 -1.33
N LEU A 301 -12.55 27.63 -0.59
CA LEU A 301 -11.10 27.57 -0.78
C LEU A 301 -10.76 26.92 -2.12
N ALA A 302 -11.45 25.84 -2.50
CA ALA A 302 -11.29 25.19 -3.80
C ALA A 302 -11.44 26.17 -4.99
N SER A 303 -12.44 27.06 -4.91
CA SER A 303 -12.71 28.08 -5.92
C SER A 303 -11.58 29.13 -6.04
N LYS A 304 -10.89 29.45 -4.94
CA LYS A 304 -9.71 30.34 -4.97
C LYS A 304 -8.59 29.71 -5.78
N PHE A 305 -8.32 28.42 -5.59
CA PHE A 305 -7.31 27.70 -6.39
C PHE A 305 -7.71 27.59 -7.86
N SER A 306 -8.99 27.30 -8.16
CA SER A 306 -9.50 27.32 -9.54
C SER A 306 -9.27 28.67 -10.21
N THR A 307 -9.56 29.77 -9.50
CA THR A 307 -9.37 31.14 -9.99
C THR A 307 -7.88 31.44 -10.23
N MET A 308 -7.01 31.11 -9.28
CA MET A 308 -5.56 31.30 -9.41
C MET A 308 -4.99 30.49 -10.57
N ALA A 309 -5.43 29.25 -10.78
CA ALA A 309 -4.92 28.37 -11.82
C ALA A 309 -5.33 28.81 -13.24
N LYS A 310 -6.35 29.66 -13.38
CA LYS A 310 -7.00 29.99 -14.66
C LYS A 310 -6.11 30.72 -15.66
N GLN A 311 -5.25 31.63 -15.22
CA GLN A 311 -4.41 32.47 -16.10
C GLN A 311 -2.93 32.18 -15.88
N ASN A 312 -2.11 32.28 -16.93
CA ASN A 312 -0.66 32.11 -16.81
C ASN A 312 -0.03 33.14 -15.84
N SER A 313 -0.51 34.39 -15.84
CA SER A 313 -0.01 35.45 -14.96
C SER A 313 -0.30 35.19 -13.47
N SER A 314 -1.49 34.67 -13.14
CA SER A 314 -1.86 34.32 -11.77
C SER A 314 -1.11 33.07 -11.30
N ARG A 315 -0.98 32.04 -12.15
CA ARG A 315 -0.13 30.88 -11.87
C ARG A 315 1.32 31.27 -11.62
N LYS A 316 1.89 32.12 -12.47
CA LYS A 316 3.25 32.64 -12.30
C LYS A 316 3.43 33.36 -10.96
N THR A 317 2.50 34.23 -10.60
CA THR A 317 2.55 34.97 -9.32
C THR A 317 2.54 34.03 -8.13
N PHE A 318 1.66 33.02 -8.17
CA PHE A 318 1.59 31.98 -7.15
C PHE A 318 2.87 31.17 -7.06
N ILE A 319 3.35 30.63 -8.19
CA ILE A 319 4.59 29.85 -8.29
C ILE A 319 5.78 30.63 -7.74
N ASP A 320 6.00 31.86 -8.21
CA ASP A 320 7.14 32.69 -7.80
C ASP A 320 7.09 32.97 -6.29
N SER A 321 5.91 33.33 -5.77
CA SER A 321 5.74 33.58 -4.33
C SER A 321 5.99 32.32 -3.49
N SER A 322 5.53 31.15 -3.95
CA SER A 322 5.69 29.89 -3.23
C SER A 322 7.15 29.49 -3.10
N ILE A 323 7.93 29.62 -4.18
CA ILE A 323 9.36 29.33 -4.19
C ILE A 323 10.09 30.32 -3.29
N GLN A 324 9.77 31.62 -3.38
CA GLN A 324 10.39 32.64 -2.54
C GLN A 324 10.15 32.37 -1.05
N VAL A 325 8.91 32.10 -0.65
CA VAL A 325 8.55 31.84 0.75
C VAL A 325 9.17 30.52 1.24
N ALA A 326 9.17 29.45 0.43
CA ALA A 326 9.82 28.20 0.80
C ALA A 326 11.32 28.42 1.08
N ARG A 327 12.03 29.11 0.18
CA ARG A 327 13.46 29.40 0.34
C ARG A 327 13.76 30.32 1.52
N ALA A 328 12.95 31.36 1.73
CA ALA A 328 13.12 32.31 2.83
C ALA A 328 12.98 31.63 4.21
N ASN A 329 12.19 30.57 4.29
CA ASN A 329 11.91 29.84 5.53
C ASN A 329 12.60 28.45 5.58
N ASN A 330 13.62 28.24 4.74
CA ASN A 330 14.45 27.03 4.69
C ASN A 330 13.68 25.73 4.43
N PHE A 331 12.53 25.76 3.76
CA PHE A 331 11.85 24.54 3.34
C PHE A 331 12.61 23.83 2.21
N HIS A 332 12.56 22.50 2.22
CA HIS A 332 13.17 21.61 1.23
C HIS A 332 12.24 21.34 0.05
N GLY A 333 10.96 21.70 0.17
CA GLY A 333 10.00 21.55 -0.91
C GLY A 333 8.67 22.23 -0.64
N LEU A 334 7.76 22.01 -1.59
CA LEU A 334 6.42 22.54 -1.66
C LEU A 334 5.43 21.40 -1.81
N ASP A 335 4.30 21.49 -1.14
CA ASP A 335 3.24 20.50 -1.18
C ASP A 335 1.91 21.21 -1.49
N LEU A 336 1.28 20.87 -2.62
CA LEU A 336 -0.01 21.46 -3.00
C LEU A 336 -1.16 20.62 -2.47
N ASP A 337 -2.02 21.22 -1.65
CA ASP A 337 -3.21 20.59 -1.12
C ASP A 337 -4.47 21.35 -1.58
N TRP A 338 -4.78 21.22 -2.88
CA TRP A 338 -6.01 21.78 -3.45
C TRP A 338 -7.14 20.77 -3.31
N GLU A 339 -8.05 21.03 -2.37
CA GLU A 339 -9.22 20.18 -2.10
C GLU A 339 -10.55 20.80 -2.58
N TYR A 340 -11.06 20.52 -3.79
CA TYR A 340 -10.50 19.68 -4.86
C TYR A 340 -10.76 20.31 -6.25
N PRO A 341 -9.94 20.00 -7.28
CA PRO A 341 -10.30 20.23 -8.67
C PRO A 341 -11.63 19.53 -9.00
N ASN A 342 -12.59 20.23 -9.61
CA ASN A 342 -13.95 19.69 -9.81
C ASN A 342 -14.47 19.78 -11.25
N SER A 343 -13.63 20.16 -12.20
CA SER A 343 -14.00 20.34 -13.59
C SER A 343 -12.87 19.97 -14.56
N ASN A 344 -13.19 19.72 -15.84
CA ASN A 344 -12.17 19.53 -16.88
C ASN A 344 -11.29 20.77 -17.07
N THR A 345 -11.84 21.95 -16.80
CA THR A 345 -11.10 23.22 -16.78
C THR A 345 -10.06 23.21 -15.66
N ASP A 346 -10.46 22.84 -14.43
CA ASP A 346 -9.52 22.72 -13.31
C ASP A 346 -8.46 21.68 -13.56
N LYS A 347 -8.83 20.51 -14.11
CA LYS A 347 -7.89 19.46 -14.52
C LYS A 347 -6.80 20.02 -15.44
N THR A 348 -7.21 20.76 -16.48
CA THR A 348 -6.30 21.33 -17.47
C THR A 348 -5.42 22.41 -16.84
N ASN A 349 -6.01 23.30 -16.05
CA ASN A 349 -5.30 24.40 -15.39
C ASN A 349 -4.33 23.92 -14.31
N LEU A 350 -4.69 22.89 -13.54
CA LEU A 350 -3.79 22.21 -12.62
C LEU A 350 -2.63 21.59 -13.41
N GLY A 351 -2.90 20.95 -14.56
CA GLY A 351 -1.85 20.43 -15.43
C GLY A 351 -0.83 21.51 -15.86
N PHE A 352 -1.32 22.68 -16.29
CA PHE A 352 -0.46 23.82 -16.60
C PHE A 352 0.31 24.34 -15.39
N LEU A 353 -0.36 24.46 -14.25
CA LEU A 353 0.28 24.87 -13.00
C LEU A 353 1.44 23.95 -12.65
N LEU A 354 1.27 22.63 -12.67
CA LEU A 354 2.33 21.69 -12.32
C LEU A 354 3.51 21.72 -13.30
N ASN A 355 3.25 21.84 -14.59
CA ASN A 355 4.30 21.98 -15.62
C ASN A 355 5.13 23.25 -15.39
N GLU A 356 4.45 24.39 -15.20
CA GLU A 356 5.09 25.69 -14.99
C GLU A 356 5.85 25.72 -13.65
N TRP A 357 5.28 25.13 -12.59
CA TRP A 357 5.86 25.11 -11.26
C TRP A 357 7.14 24.29 -11.21
N ARG A 358 7.14 23.08 -11.80
CA ARG A 358 8.36 22.26 -11.89
C ARG A 358 9.44 22.95 -12.73
N ALA A 359 9.07 23.61 -13.83
CA ALA A 359 10.02 24.37 -14.64
C ALA A 359 10.65 25.54 -13.86
N ALA A 360 9.84 26.29 -13.10
CA ALA A 360 10.32 27.38 -12.25
C ALA A 360 11.24 26.89 -11.13
N ILE A 361 10.90 25.77 -10.48
CA ILE A 361 11.75 25.11 -9.47
C ILE A 361 13.11 24.70 -10.07
N LYS A 362 13.11 24.09 -11.26
CA LYS A 362 14.36 23.74 -11.98
C LYS A 362 15.20 24.97 -12.32
N GLN A 363 14.55 26.05 -12.77
CA GLN A 363 15.21 27.31 -13.10
C GLN A 363 15.83 27.96 -11.86
N GLU A 364 15.09 28.04 -10.76
CA GLU A 364 15.57 28.63 -9.51
C GLU A 364 16.77 27.86 -8.94
N ALA A 365 16.74 26.53 -8.98
CA ALA A 365 17.86 25.69 -8.56
C ALA A 365 19.12 25.95 -9.39
N ARG A 366 18.96 26.08 -10.72
CA ARG A 366 20.05 26.39 -11.64
C ARG A 366 20.66 27.77 -11.38
N ILE A 367 19.82 28.79 -11.14
CA ILE A 367 20.28 30.17 -10.88
C ILE A 367 20.97 30.27 -9.51
N SER A 368 20.37 29.68 -8.47
CA SER A 368 20.85 29.82 -7.09
C SER A 368 22.00 28.88 -6.73
N GLY A 369 22.20 27.82 -7.52
CA GLY A 369 23.13 26.73 -7.18
C GLY A 369 22.66 25.84 -6.03
N LYS A 370 21.44 26.04 -5.51
CA LYS A 370 20.87 25.24 -4.42
C LYS A 370 20.22 23.96 -4.96
N THR A 371 20.14 22.94 -4.10
CA THR A 371 19.36 21.72 -4.39
C THR A 371 17.93 22.09 -4.77
N GLN A 372 17.43 21.45 -5.84
CA GLN A 372 16.08 21.65 -6.32
C GLN A 372 15.05 21.36 -5.22
N LEU A 373 14.04 22.22 -5.09
CA LEU A 373 12.91 21.99 -4.18
C LEU A 373 12.15 20.72 -4.60
N LEU A 374 11.75 19.93 -3.61
CA LEU A 374 10.76 18.87 -3.82
C LEU A 374 9.40 19.49 -4.14
N LEU A 375 8.59 18.80 -4.93
CA LEU A 375 7.22 19.17 -5.25
C LEU A 375 6.32 17.94 -5.08
N SER A 376 5.44 17.98 -4.09
CA SER A 376 4.41 16.97 -3.84
C SER A 376 3.02 17.58 -3.87
N GLY A 377 2.00 16.77 -3.62
CA GLY A 377 0.67 17.26 -3.31
C GLY A 377 -0.19 16.21 -2.64
N ALA A 378 -1.13 16.66 -1.82
CA ALA A 378 -2.19 15.82 -1.29
C ALA A 378 -3.35 15.72 -2.29
N VAL A 379 -3.87 14.51 -2.46
CA VAL A 379 -4.90 14.20 -3.46
C VAL A 379 -5.95 13.27 -2.86
N SER A 380 -7.18 13.36 -3.37
CA SER A 380 -8.24 12.41 -3.02
C SER A 380 -7.84 10.98 -3.39
N GLY A 381 -8.09 10.05 -2.47
CA GLY A 381 -7.94 8.61 -2.72
C GLY A 381 -9.18 7.94 -3.27
N SER A 382 -10.33 8.61 -3.36
CA SER A 382 -11.57 7.97 -3.79
C SER A 382 -12.55 8.91 -4.47
N ASN A 383 -13.30 8.38 -5.45
CA ASN A 383 -14.45 9.06 -6.06
C ASN A 383 -15.57 9.37 -5.05
N GLN A 384 -15.54 8.76 -3.86
CA GLN A 384 -16.45 9.09 -2.76
C GLN A 384 -16.19 10.48 -2.17
N ILE A 385 -14.93 10.91 -2.14
CA ILE A 385 -14.52 12.20 -1.60
C ILE A 385 -14.60 13.25 -2.71
N SER A 386 -14.00 12.95 -3.86
CA SER A 386 -13.99 13.84 -5.02
C SER A 386 -13.74 13.05 -6.32
N PRO A 387 -14.38 13.40 -7.45
CA PRO A 387 -14.19 12.70 -8.71
C PRO A 387 -12.72 12.72 -9.18
N LEU A 388 -12.07 11.56 -9.16
CA LEU A 388 -10.66 11.40 -9.46
C LEU A 388 -10.31 11.74 -10.92
N GLN A 389 -11.30 11.70 -11.81
CA GLN A 389 -11.15 12.07 -13.22
C GLN A 389 -10.65 13.50 -13.44
N TYR A 390 -10.81 14.40 -12.46
CA TYR A 390 -10.36 15.80 -12.57
C TYR A 390 -8.90 16.03 -12.15
N TYR A 391 -8.17 14.98 -11.76
CA TYR A 391 -6.72 15.07 -11.59
C TYR A 391 -5.98 14.89 -12.92
N PRO A 392 -4.99 15.75 -13.24
CA PRO A 392 -4.17 15.61 -14.44
C PRO A 392 -3.04 14.59 -14.21
N ALA A 393 -3.38 13.30 -14.18
CA ALA A 393 -2.47 12.22 -13.81
C ALA A 393 -1.12 12.24 -14.56
N GLN A 394 -1.11 12.52 -15.86
CA GLN A 394 0.15 12.63 -16.62
C GLN A 394 1.03 13.81 -16.16
N ALA A 395 0.42 14.96 -15.87
CA ALA A 395 1.16 16.12 -15.36
C ALA A 395 1.69 15.86 -13.94
N ILE A 396 0.91 15.15 -13.10
CA ILE A 396 1.36 14.68 -11.78
C ILE A 396 2.58 13.77 -11.96
N THR A 397 2.48 12.72 -12.77
CA THR A 397 3.58 11.79 -13.04
C THR A 397 4.83 12.48 -13.58
N ASN A 398 4.71 13.50 -14.42
CA ASN A 398 5.86 14.16 -15.01
C ASN A 398 6.52 15.21 -14.09
N ASN A 399 5.75 15.83 -13.19
CA ASN A 399 6.19 17.02 -12.49
C ASN A 399 6.30 16.88 -10.98
N MET A 400 5.55 15.99 -10.34
CA MET A 400 5.65 15.80 -8.88
C MET A 400 6.67 14.71 -8.55
N ASP A 401 7.37 14.87 -7.44
CA ASP A 401 8.25 13.83 -6.89
C ASP A 401 7.40 12.64 -6.41
N TRP A 402 6.31 12.92 -5.69
CA TRP A 402 5.23 11.98 -5.36
C TRP A 402 3.94 12.72 -5.02
N ILE A 403 2.84 11.99 -4.82
CA ILE A 403 1.59 12.48 -4.24
C ILE A 403 1.21 11.70 -2.98
N ASN A 404 0.59 12.42 -2.04
CA ASN A 404 0.04 11.91 -0.78
C ASN A 404 -1.45 11.59 -1.00
N VAL A 405 -1.78 10.29 -1.17
CA VAL A 405 -3.13 9.85 -1.49
C VAL A 405 -3.97 9.66 -0.21
N MET A 406 -4.98 10.51 -0.03
CA MET A 406 -5.89 10.51 1.12
C MET A 406 -6.94 9.41 1.00
N VAL A 407 -6.63 8.24 1.56
CA VAL A 407 -7.52 7.05 1.58
C VAL A 407 -8.24 6.88 2.92
N TYR A 408 -8.58 8.00 3.53
CA TYR A 408 -9.35 8.13 4.77
C TYR A 408 -10.52 9.08 4.53
N ASP A 409 -11.37 9.28 5.54
CA ASP A 409 -12.65 10.02 5.44
C ASP A 409 -13.63 9.43 4.42
N LEU A 410 -13.45 8.15 4.10
CA LEU A 410 -14.30 7.43 3.16
C LEU A 410 -15.70 7.27 3.75
N PHE A 411 -15.78 6.96 5.04
CA PHE A 411 -17.06 6.83 5.71
C PHE A 411 -17.09 7.68 6.98
N ILE A 412 -17.86 8.76 6.93
CA ILE A 412 -18.01 9.71 8.03
C ILE A 412 -19.48 9.82 8.47
N PRO A 413 -19.78 10.23 9.72
CA PRO A 413 -21.15 10.25 10.24
C PRO A 413 -22.12 11.12 9.43
N ASP A 414 -21.63 12.20 8.81
CA ASP A 414 -22.46 13.09 7.98
C ASP A 414 -22.99 12.39 6.73
N GLY A 415 -22.18 11.52 6.10
CA GLY A 415 -22.59 10.70 4.95
C GLY A 415 -23.27 9.39 5.35
N TYR A 416 -23.06 8.93 6.59
CA TYR A 416 -23.51 7.62 7.08
C TYR A 416 -24.18 7.73 8.45
N ARG A 417 -25.24 8.53 8.54
CA ARG A 417 -25.95 8.80 9.80
C ARG A 417 -26.52 7.55 10.46
N ASN A 418 -27.06 6.63 9.68
CA ASN A 418 -27.89 5.54 10.22
C ASN A 418 -27.09 4.26 10.51
N SER A 419 -25.78 4.24 10.27
CA SER A 419 -24.97 3.03 10.39
C SER A 419 -23.52 3.36 10.70
N THR A 420 -22.91 2.64 11.66
CA THR A 420 -21.47 2.73 11.92
C THR A 420 -20.68 2.22 10.71
N GLN A 421 -19.53 2.83 10.44
CA GLN A 421 -18.73 2.52 9.26
C GLN A 421 -17.24 2.58 9.58
N PRO A 422 -16.39 1.85 8.84
CA PRO A 422 -14.94 2.00 8.96
C PRO A 422 -14.52 3.30 8.25
N PRO A 423 -13.91 4.29 8.91
CA PRO A 423 -13.63 5.57 8.23
C PRO A 423 -12.52 5.51 7.18
N ALA A 424 -11.57 4.59 7.35
CA ALA A 424 -10.41 4.44 6.47
C ALA A 424 -10.05 2.95 6.25
N PRO A 425 -10.94 2.11 5.70
CA PRO A 425 -10.66 0.70 5.49
C PRO A 425 -9.54 0.52 4.44
N LEU A 426 -8.56 -0.36 4.70
CA LEU A 426 -7.62 -0.75 3.65
C LEU A 426 -8.31 -1.61 2.59
N TYR A 427 -9.18 -2.53 3.01
CA TYR A 427 -9.92 -3.42 2.14
C TYR A 427 -11.43 -3.24 2.33
N ASN A 428 -12.19 -3.43 1.27
CA ASN A 428 -13.65 -3.51 1.35
C ASN A 428 -14.13 -4.68 0.46
N PRO A 429 -14.80 -5.70 1.01
CA PRO A 429 -15.31 -6.83 0.23
C PRO A 429 -16.28 -6.47 -0.89
N THR A 430 -16.92 -5.29 -0.82
CA THR A 430 -17.78 -4.80 -1.92
C THR A 430 -16.98 -4.32 -3.13
N GLY A 431 -15.67 -4.12 -2.97
CA GLY A 431 -14.76 -3.69 -4.03
C GLY A 431 -14.73 -2.17 -4.27
N ILE A 432 -15.41 -1.37 -3.45
CA ILE A 432 -15.44 0.10 -3.57
C ILE A 432 -15.06 0.77 -2.26
N PHE A 433 -14.50 1.98 -2.34
CA PHE A 433 -14.25 2.86 -1.19
C PHE A 433 -13.35 2.21 -0.14
N SER A 434 -12.10 1.97 -0.54
CA SER A 434 -11.06 1.49 0.38
C SER A 434 -9.69 1.97 -0.08
N GLY A 435 -8.70 1.91 0.81
CA GLY A 435 -7.33 2.31 0.46
C GLY A 435 -6.72 1.45 -0.65
N SER A 436 -7.01 0.16 -0.69
CA SER A 436 -6.53 -0.71 -1.76
C SER A 436 -7.19 -0.41 -3.12
N GLU A 437 -8.47 -0.09 -3.13
CA GLU A 437 -9.17 0.34 -4.35
C GLU A 437 -8.62 1.69 -4.84
N GLY A 438 -8.56 2.69 -3.96
CA GLY A 438 -8.04 4.01 -4.27
C GLY A 438 -6.63 3.96 -4.87
N ILE A 439 -5.74 3.18 -4.25
CA ILE A 439 -4.35 3.04 -4.70
C ILE A 439 -4.25 2.17 -5.96
N ASN A 440 -4.63 0.88 -5.89
CA ASN A 440 -4.35 -0.07 -6.97
C ASN A 440 -5.30 0.10 -8.15
N VAL A 441 -6.60 0.28 -7.89
CA VAL A 441 -7.60 0.35 -8.95
C VAL A 441 -7.61 1.75 -9.54
N SER A 442 -7.77 2.79 -8.72
CA SER A 442 -7.94 4.15 -9.23
C SER A 442 -6.61 4.78 -9.65
N TRP A 443 -5.66 4.98 -8.73
CA TRP A 443 -4.43 5.74 -9.02
C TRP A 443 -3.45 4.99 -9.93
N ILE A 444 -3.20 3.71 -9.66
CA ILE A 444 -2.27 2.90 -10.46
C ILE A 444 -2.94 2.42 -11.76
N ASN A 445 -4.05 1.69 -11.68
CA ASN A 445 -4.58 1.00 -12.86
C ASN A 445 -5.40 1.91 -13.79
N GLN A 446 -6.20 2.84 -13.27
CA GLN A 446 -7.01 3.74 -14.11
C GLN A 446 -6.25 5.00 -14.50
N LEU A 447 -5.66 5.70 -13.54
CA LEU A 447 -4.95 6.97 -13.76
C LEU A 447 -3.50 6.79 -14.22
N LYS A 448 -2.95 5.57 -14.17
CA LYS A 448 -1.60 5.23 -14.65
C LYS A 448 -0.49 6.00 -13.94
N VAL A 449 -0.68 6.36 -12.67
CA VAL A 449 0.40 6.92 -11.85
C VAL A 449 1.27 5.78 -11.31
N PRO A 450 2.60 5.80 -11.51
CA PRO A 450 3.48 4.75 -11.01
C PRO A 450 3.40 4.57 -9.49
N PRO A 451 3.44 3.33 -8.96
CA PRO A 451 3.40 3.06 -7.52
C PRO A 451 4.47 3.84 -6.73
N ASN A 452 5.69 3.93 -7.26
CA ASN A 452 6.80 4.67 -6.66
C ASN A 452 6.64 6.21 -6.68
N LYS A 453 5.46 6.72 -7.07
CA LYS A 453 5.05 8.13 -6.93
C LYS A 453 3.86 8.31 -5.99
N LEU A 454 3.39 7.26 -5.31
CA LEU A 454 2.23 7.31 -4.44
C LEU A 454 2.64 7.00 -3.00
N ALA A 455 2.26 7.85 -2.06
CA ALA A 455 2.32 7.58 -0.63
C ALA A 455 0.89 7.39 -0.08
N ILE A 456 0.67 6.31 0.69
CA ILE A 456 -0.65 6.02 1.27
C ILE A 456 -0.90 6.84 2.54
N GLY A 457 -2.10 7.39 2.68
CA GLY A 457 -2.51 8.18 3.85
C GLY A 457 -2.92 7.34 5.06
N LEU A 458 -2.51 7.80 6.25
CA LEU A 458 -2.81 7.20 7.55
C LEU A 458 -3.48 8.25 8.47
N PRO A 459 -4.75 8.10 8.84
CA PRO A 459 -5.43 9.02 9.74
C PRO A 459 -5.04 8.75 11.21
N PHE A 460 -4.51 9.75 11.90
CA PHE A 460 -4.26 9.72 13.36
C PHE A 460 -5.45 10.29 14.14
N TYR A 461 -6.65 9.94 13.68
CA TYR A 461 -7.94 10.33 14.23
C TYR A 461 -8.99 9.31 13.81
N GLY A 462 -10.20 9.48 14.32
CA GLY A 462 -11.34 8.66 13.99
C GLY A 462 -12.63 9.47 13.97
N TYR A 463 -13.75 8.76 13.84
CA TYR A 463 -15.08 9.34 13.86
C TYR A 463 -15.99 8.60 14.82
N ALA A 464 -16.78 9.36 15.57
CA ALA A 464 -17.73 8.83 16.53
C ALA A 464 -19.15 8.76 15.96
N TRP A 465 -19.87 7.69 16.31
CA TRP A 465 -21.29 7.49 16.07
C TRP A 465 -22.03 7.24 17.39
N THR A 466 -23.31 7.58 17.42
CA THR A 466 -24.23 7.16 18.49
C THR A 466 -24.96 5.91 18.06
N LEU A 467 -24.71 4.76 18.66
CA LEU A 467 -25.42 3.50 18.43
C LEU A 467 -26.90 3.62 18.83
N VAL A 468 -27.78 2.99 18.05
CA VAL A 468 -29.20 2.81 18.41
C VAL A 468 -29.33 1.81 19.58
N ASN A 469 -28.48 0.79 19.61
CA ASN A 469 -28.48 -0.24 20.64
C ASN A 469 -27.04 -0.57 21.04
N ALA A 470 -26.69 -0.34 22.31
CA ALA A 470 -25.35 -0.61 22.85
C ALA A 470 -24.91 -2.08 22.69
N ASN A 471 -25.85 -3.04 22.60
CA ASN A 471 -25.56 -4.45 22.41
C ASN A 471 -25.30 -4.83 20.94
N VAL A 472 -25.50 -3.90 20.00
CA VAL A 472 -25.21 -4.08 18.57
C VAL A 472 -24.19 -3.02 18.17
N HIS A 473 -22.92 -3.39 18.24
CA HIS A 473 -21.78 -2.46 18.21
C HIS A 473 -20.72 -2.84 17.16
N GLY A 474 -21.06 -3.72 16.22
CA GLY A 474 -20.17 -4.08 15.11
C GLY A 474 -20.01 -2.95 14.09
N LEU A 475 -19.22 -3.21 13.04
CA LEU A 475 -19.34 -2.43 11.80
C LEU A 475 -20.75 -2.61 11.24
N PHE A 476 -21.28 -1.56 10.61
CA PHE A 476 -22.62 -1.51 10.03
C PHE A 476 -23.76 -1.61 11.05
N ALA A 477 -23.47 -1.46 12.35
CA ALA A 477 -24.49 -1.40 13.38
C ALA A 477 -25.38 -0.16 13.22
N GLY A 478 -26.65 -0.26 13.60
CA GLY A 478 -27.58 0.88 13.53
C GLY A 478 -27.09 2.04 14.40
N ALA A 479 -27.06 3.24 13.81
CA ALA A 479 -26.61 4.46 14.47
C ALA A 479 -27.63 5.61 14.31
N ASN A 480 -27.49 6.64 15.13
CA ASN A 480 -28.30 7.87 15.12
C ASN A 480 -27.38 9.09 14.97
N GLY A 481 -26.64 9.13 13.87
CA GLY A 481 -25.74 10.22 13.51
C GLY A 481 -24.44 10.23 14.32
N ALA A 482 -23.78 11.38 14.28
CA ALA A 482 -22.53 11.63 14.97
C ALA A 482 -22.66 11.37 16.47
N GLY A 483 -21.68 10.65 17.01
CA GLY A 483 -21.46 10.50 18.44
C GLY A 483 -20.44 11.51 18.93
N SER A 484 -20.08 11.43 20.20
CA SER A 484 -19.02 12.24 20.77
C SER A 484 -18.32 11.48 21.90
N ILE A 485 -17.00 11.63 22.01
CA ILE A 485 -16.26 11.23 23.21
C ILE A 485 -15.85 12.48 24.02
N PRO A 486 -15.73 12.38 25.36
CA PRO A 486 -15.55 13.55 26.22
C PRO A 486 -14.36 14.46 25.86
N SER A 487 -13.23 13.91 25.45
CA SER A 487 -12.01 14.71 25.18
C SER A 487 -11.79 15.09 23.72
N GLY A 488 -12.55 14.51 22.78
CA GLY A 488 -12.26 14.64 21.33
C GLY A 488 -13.48 14.90 20.45
N GLY A 489 -14.68 15.03 21.01
CA GLY A 489 -15.87 15.34 20.21
C GLY A 489 -16.23 14.22 19.23
N SER A 490 -16.77 14.60 18.08
CA SER A 490 -17.21 13.69 17.01
C SER A 490 -16.10 13.21 16.08
N THR A 491 -14.96 13.89 16.08
CA THR A 491 -13.77 13.54 15.26
C THR A 491 -12.54 13.48 16.15
N PRO A 492 -12.48 12.54 17.11
CA PRO A 492 -11.40 12.50 18.09
C PRO A 492 -10.07 12.11 17.45
N VAL A 493 -8.98 12.76 17.88
CA VAL A 493 -7.64 12.32 17.51
C VAL A 493 -7.25 11.04 18.27
N TYR A 494 -6.25 10.31 17.78
CA TYR A 494 -5.85 9.03 18.38
C TYR A 494 -5.57 9.15 19.89
N ARG A 495 -4.94 10.23 20.35
CA ARG A 495 -4.75 10.50 21.80
C ARG A 495 -6.05 10.50 22.60
N ASP A 496 -7.12 11.10 22.07
CA ASP A 496 -8.43 11.14 22.73
C ASP A 496 -9.11 9.77 22.71
N ILE A 497 -8.96 9.05 21.60
CA ILE A 497 -9.45 7.68 21.48
C ILE A 497 -8.76 6.77 22.50
N ARG A 498 -7.45 6.91 22.70
CA ARG A 498 -6.71 6.19 23.74
C ARG A 498 -7.20 6.53 25.15
N SER A 499 -7.52 7.79 25.42
CA SER A 499 -8.14 8.19 26.69
C SER A 499 -9.50 7.51 26.89
N PHE A 500 -10.35 7.46 25.86
CA PHE A 500 -11.63 6.77 25.89
C PHE A 500 -11.50 5.26 26.15
N ILE A 501 -10.51 4.61 25.52
CA ILE A 501 -10.17 3.20 25.75
C ILE A 501 -9.70 2.97 27.19
N ASN A 502 -8.81 3.82 27.70
CA ASN A 502 -8.32 3.72 29.08
C ASN A 502 -9.44 3.91 30.12
N ASN A 503 -10.53 4.58 29.74
CA ASN A 503 -11.73 4.75 30.55
C ASN A 503 -12.75 3.61 30.38
N GLY A 504 -12.34 2.47 29.82
CA GLY A 504 -13.11 1.22 29.80
C GLY A 504 -13.84 0.92 28.49
N ALA A 505 -13.64 1.71 27.43
CA ALA A 505 -14.18 1.37 26.11
C ALA A 505 -13.53 0.09 25.55
N GLN A 506 -14.35 -0.80 25.00
CA GLN A 506 -13.90 -2.06 24.41
C GLN A 506 -13.38 -1.83 23.00
N THR A 507 -12.27 -2.47 22.63
CA THR A 507 -11.62 -2.31 21.32
C THR A 507 -11.78 -3.55 20.46
N VAL A 508 -11.96 -3.36 19.16
CA VAL A 508 -12.05 -4.44 18.17
C VAL A 508 -11.22 -4.09 16.94
N TYR A 509 -10.38 -5.01 16.50
CA TYR A 509 -9.76 -4.98 15.18
C TYR A 509 -10.58 -5.81 14.20
N ASN A 510 -10.93 -5.23 13.06
CA ASN A 510 -11.60 -5.95 11.98
C ASN A 510 -10.59 -6.29 10.88
N SER A 511 -10.24 -7.58 10.76
CA SER A 511 -9.27 -8.06 9.76
C SER A 511 -9.79 -8.04 8.31
N THR A 512 -11.11 -8.03 8.12
CA THR A 512 -11.72 -7.97 6.77
C THR A 512 -11.56 -6.59 6.15
N TYR A 513 -11.71 -5.53 6.96
CA TYR A 513 -11.58 -4.14 6.52
C TYR A 513 -10.21 -3.53 6.83
N VAL A 514 -9.44 -4.17 7.74
CA VAL A 514 -8.15 -3.70 8.27
C VAL A 514 -8.33 -2.30 8.84
N THR A 515 -9.09 -2.24 9.93
CA THR A 515 -9.47 -1.01 10.64
C THR A 515 -9.83 -1.38 12.07
N ASN A 516 -9.81 -0.39 12.96
CA ASN A 516 -10.13 -0.56 14.37
C ASN A 516 -11.42 0.19 14.69
N TYR A 517 -12.12 -0.28 15.72
CA TYR A 517 -13.14 0.51 16.38
C TYR A 517 -13.15 0.26 17.89
N CYS A 518 -13.70 1.20 18.64
CA CYS A 518 -13.96 1.02 20.06
C CYS A 518 -15.35 1.52 20.43
N TYR A 519 -15.90 1.03 21.54
CA TYR A 519 -17.24 1.41 21.98
C TYR A 519 -17.39 1.35 23.50
N SER A 520 -18.26 2.20 24.03
CA SER A 520 -18.72 2.18 25.42
C SER A 520 -20.15 2.73 25.49
N GLY A 521 -21.06 1.94 26.06
CA GLY A 521 -22.50 2.25 26.00
C GLY A 521 -22.95 2.42 24.55
N THR A 522 -23.56 3.56 24.24
CA THR A 522 -23.99 3.90 22.87
C THR A 522 -22.95 4.67 22.08
N THR A 523 -21.78 5.00 22.63
CA THR A 523 -20.72 5.67 21.87
C THR A 523 -19.86 4.65 21.14
N TRP A 524 -19.68 4.82 19.84
CA TRP A 524 -18.85 3.99 18.97
C TRP A 524 -17.87 4.86 18.20
N VAL A 525 -16.60 4.47 18.09
CA VAL A 525 -15.58 5.24 17.37
C VAL A 525 -14.81 4.33 16.42
N GLY A 526 -14.79 4.67 15.13
CA GLY A 526 -13.98 3.98 14.11
C GLY A 526 -12.69 4.75 13.87
N TYR A 527 -11.55 4.07 13.81
CA TYR A 527 -10.22 4.68 13.73
C TYR A 527 -9.15 3.69 13.24
N ASP A 528 -7.91 4.17 13.12
CA ASP A 528 -6.72 3.32 12.90
C ASP A 528 -5.90 3.17 14.18
N ASP A 529 -5.45 1.94 14.45
CA ASP A 529 -4.53 1.62 15.54
C ASP A 529 -3.26 0.95 14.97
N THR A 530 -2.30 0.66 15.83
CA THR A 530 -1.02 0.01 15.49
C THR A 530 -1.17 -1.18 14.53
N GLN A 531 -2.17 -2.04 14.72
CA GLN A 531 -2.39 -3.20 13.84
C GLN A 531 -2.85 -2.81 12.43
N SER A 532 -3.81 -1.87 12.29
CA SER A 532 -4.26 -1.42 10.97
C SER A 532 -3.19 -0.57 10.27
N VAL A 533 -2.50 0.31 11.01
CA VAL A 533 -1.37 1.10 10.51
C VAL A 533 -0.25 0.18 9.99
N SER A 534 0.21 -0.79 10.80
CA SER A 534 1.25 -1.74 10.38
C SER A 534 0.84 -2.52 9.12
N SER A 535 -0.45 -2.87 9.00
CA SER A 535 -0.97 -3.59 7.83
C SER A 535 -1.00 -2.72 6.58
N LYS A 536 -1.42 -1.45 6.70
CA LYS A 536 -1.40 -0.47 5.59
C LYS A 536 0.01 -0.14 5.13
N VAL A 537 0.94 0.00 6.06
CA VAL A 537 2.36 0.21 5.76
C VAL A 537 2.95 -1.03 5.08
N SER A 538 2.62 -2.23 5.54
CA SER A 538 3.03 -3.49 4.88
C SER A 538 2.46 -3.61 3.47
N TYR A 539 1.19 -3.23 3.28
CA TYR A 539 0.56 -3.15 1.97
C TYR A 539 1.32 -2.18 1.05
N ALA A 540 1.63 -0.97 1.51
CA ALA A 540 2.39 0.02 0.75
C ALA A 540 3.73 -0.54 0.27
N LYS A 541 4.48 -1.23 1.14
CA LYS A 541 5.73 -1.92 0.78
C LYS A 541 5.51 -3.00 -0.28
N SER A 542 4.45 -3.80 -0.12
CA SER A 542 4.20 -4.98 -0.97
C SER A 542 3.91 -4.63 -2.44
N ILE A 543 3.38 -3.45 -2.71
CA ILE A 543 3.06 -2.97 -4.07
C ILE A 543 4.04 -1.90 -4.58
N GLY A 544 5.14 -1.66 -3.86
CA GLY A 544 6.19 -0.72 -4.29
C GLY A 544 5.79 0.75 -4.21
N LEU A 545 4.95 1.13 -3.24
CA LEU A 545 4.68 2.55 -2.97
C LEU A 545 5.96 3.26 -2.51
N ILE A 546 6.06 4.57 -2.80
CA ILE A 546 7.21 5.36 -2.31
C ILE A 546 7.22 5.45 -0.79
N GLY A 547 6.06 5.31 -0.15
CA GLY A 547 5.91 5.62 1.26
C GLY A 547 4.49 5.62 1.80
N TYR A 548 4.36 6.26 2.95
CA TYR A 548 3.11 6.62 3.61
C TYR A 548 3.24 8.01 4.22
N PHE A 549 2.11 8.60 4.58
CA PHE A 549 2.08 9.84 5.35
C PHE A 549 0.97 9.81 6.41
N ALA A 550 1.19 10.48 7.53
CA ALA A 550 0.21 10.61 8.60
C ALA A 550 -0.49 11.98 8.56
N TRP A 551 -1.82 11.96 8.65
CA TRP A 551 -2.64 13.14 8.96
C TRP A 551 -3.30 12.95 10.32
N GLN A 552 -2.89 13.63 11.38
CA GLN A 552 -1.71 14.51 11.49
C GLN A 552 -0.95 14.21 12.78
N VAL A 553 0.34 14.55 12.84
CA VAL A 553 1.27 14.07 13.88
C VAL A 553 0.89 14.49 15.31
N GLY A 554 0.25 15.65 15.48
CA GLY A 554 -0.29 16.11 16.75
C GLY A 554 -1.51 15.32 17.24
N GLY A 555 -2.08 14.45 16.41
CA GLY A 555 -3.16 13.54 16.78
C GLY A 555 -2.68 12.24 17.45
N ASP A 556 -1.40 11.89 17.29
CA ASP A 556 -0.79 10.72 17.95
C ASP A 556 -0.80 10.89 19.49
N ASP A 557 -0.61 9.78 20.21
CA ASP A 557 -0.50 9.82 21.66
C ASP A 557 0.88 10.32 22.12
N ASN A 558 1.03 10.58 23.42
CA ASN A 558 2.28 11.11 23.99
C ASN A 558 3.47 10.14 23.83
N ASN A 559 3.21 8.88 23.50
CA ASN A 559 4.24 7.86 23.30
C ASN A 559 4.63 7.72 21.82
N TRP A 560 4.04 8.51 20.91
CA TRP A 560 4.23 8.39 19.46
C TRP A 560 3.88 6.98 18.95
N THR A 561 2.85 6.37 19.54
CA THR A 561 2.51 4.96 19.31
C THR A 561 2.28 4.65 17.83
N LEU A 562 1.53 5.48 17.12
CA LEU A 562 1.29 5.26 15.69
C LEU A 562 2.53 5.61 14.85
N SER A 563 3.25 6.68 15.19
CA SER A 563 4.45 7.11 14.46
C SER A 563 5.60 6.10 14.55
N LYS A 564 5.70 5.38 15.66
CA LYS A 564 6.64 4.26 15.88
C LYS A 564 6.23 2.97 15.17
N THR A 565 5.00 2.89 14.68
CA THR A 565 4.49 1.70 14.01
C THR A 565 5.13 1.58 12.62
N ASP A 566 6.35 1.02 12.61
CA ASP A 566 7.24 0.64 11.49
C ASP A 566 8.60 1.39 11.43
N ASP A 567 9.51 1.03 12.35
CA ASP A 567 10.92 1.42 12.28
C ASP A 567 11.69 0.85 11.07
N ASN A 568 11.11 -0.07 10.28
CA ASN A 568 11.83 -0.81 9.22
C ASN A 568 11.43 -0.48 7.77
N PHE A 569 10.67 0.59 7.48
CA PHE A 569 10.37 1.00 6.09
C PHE A 569 11.63 1.29 5.25
N SER A 570 12.64 1.90 5.86
CA SER A 570 13.84 2.39 5.16
C SER A 570 14.78 1.27 4.69
N LEU A 571 14.76 0.09 5.32
CA LEU A 571 15.62 -1.04 4.93
C LEU A 571 15.16 -1.71 3.61
N TYR A 572 13.90 -1.53 3.22
CA TYR A 572 13.30 -2.21 2.07
C TYR A 572 13.60 -1.51 0.73
N LEU A 573 13.59 -0.17 0.68
CA LEU A 573 13.91 0.56 -0.56
C LEU A 573 15.38 0.43 -0.97
N GLN A 574 16.31 0.33 -0.03
CA GLN A 574 17.73 0.11 -0.35
C GLN A 574 17.94 -1.21 -1.10
N LEU A 575 17.11 -2.23 -0.87
CA LEU A 575 17.20 -3.51 -1.58
C LEU A 575 16.64 -3.47 -3.01
N LEU A 576 15.67 -2.60 -3.30
CA LEU A 576 15.08 -2.44 -4.63
C LEU A 576 16.02 -1.67 -5.59
N VAL A 577 16.66 -0.60 -5.10
CA VAL A 577 17.65 0.17 -5.89
C VAL A 577 18.90 -0.67 -6.25
N TYR A 578 19.31 -1.58 -5.36
CA TYR A 578 20.41 -2.52 -5.64
C TYR A 578 20.07 -3.59 -6.69
N GLY A 579 18.77 -3.85 -6.93
CA GLY A 579 18.30 -4.78 -7.95
C GLY A 579 18.37 -4.20 -9.37
N ASP A 580 17.97 -2.94 -9.54
CA ASP A 580 17.96 -2.26 -10.84
C ASP A 580 19.36 -1.88 -11.33
N LEU A 581 20.26 -1.46 -10.43
CA LEU A 581 21.66 -1.15 -10.79
C LEU A 581 22.46 -2.36 -11.28
N LYS A 582 22.02 -3.59 -10.99
CA LYS A 582 22.64 -4.81 -11.54
C LYS A 582 22.16 -5.17 -12.94
N ASN A 583 21.04 -4.61 -13.39
CA ASN A 583 20.47 -4.87 -14.73
C ASN A 583 20.92 -3.87 -15.79
N GLU A 584 21.43 -2.68 -15.41
CA GLU A 584 21.97 -1.69 -16.37
C GLU A 584 23.48 -1.80 -16.61
N GLY A 585 24.15 -2.77 -15.99
CA GLY A 585 25.61 -2.93 -15.99
C GLY A 585 26.20 -3.90 -17.01
N HIS A 586 25.58 -4.17 -18.16
CA HIS A 586 26.20 -4.97 -19.23
C HIS A 586 25.87 -4.43 -20.64
N GLY A 587 26.30 -3.20 -20.91
CA GLY A 587 26.51 -2.72 -22.28
C GLY A 587 27.98 -2.86 -22.65
N SER A 588 28.32 -3.82 -23.50
CA SER A 588 29.64 -3.96 -24.10
C SER A 588 29.96 -2.71 -24.93
N SER A 589 31.00 -1.97 -24.54
CA SER A 589 31.62 -0.95 -25.37
C SER A 589 32.40 -1.61 -26.50
N ASP A 590 31.80 -1.70 -27.68
CA ASP A 590 32.50 -2.03 -28.90
C ASP A 590 33.18 -0.75 -29.41
N GLN A 591 34.50 -0.63 -29.21
CA GLN A 591 35.28 0.47 -29.78
C GLN A 591 35.59 0.14 -31.24
N GLY A 592 35.02 0.95 -32.14
CA GLY A 592 35.36 0.95 -33.55
C GLY A 592 36.80 1.39 -33.78
N THR A 593 37.58 0.53 -34.43
CA THR A 593 38.85 0.91 -35.08
C THR A 593 38.54 1.43 -36.49
N GLY A 594 38.67 2.74 -36.70
CA GLY A 594 38.85 3.35 -38.02
C GLY A 594 40.34 3.41 -38.40
N PRO A 595 40.70 3.39 -39.68
CA PRO A 595 42.09 3.31 -40.12
C PRO A 595 42.76 4.70 -40.13
N ASN A 596 43.94 4.78 -39.53
CA ASN A 596 45.17 5.37 -40.08
C ASN A 596 46.33 5.19 -39.10
#